data_AF-A0A4R9PWF3-F1
#
_entry.id   AF-A0A4R9PWF3-F1
#
_cell.length_a   1.000
_cell.length_b   1.000
_cell.length_c   1.000
_cell.angle_alpha   90.00
_cell.angle_beta   90.00
_cell.angle_gamma   90.00
#
_symmetry.space_group_name_H-M   'P 1'
#
loop_
_entity.id
_entity.type
_entity.pdbx_description
1 polymer ?
#
loop_
_entity_poly.entity_id
_entity_poly.type
_entity_poly.pdbx_seq_one_letter_code
_entity_poly.pdbx_strand_id
1 'polypeptide(L)'
;MTIEIHAHDVALFANGSKVATVTKPGVMKAPSKTGPVDRAFNVGDVVLVDVRGLVLVTPLSFAGATEIARAVIENHPGTVTDSHSLRALATAVVGFAAQVVAPEPVSAAAEPAESPAA
;
A
#
# COMPACT_ATOMS: atom_id res chain seq x y z
N MET A 1 1.93 23.52 10.66
CA MET A 1 0.60 23.48 10.01
C MET A 1 0.23 22.01 9.90
N THR A 2 -0.85 21.58 10.53
CA THR A 2 -1.28 20.17 10.54
C THR A 2 -2.20 19.95 9.34
N ILE A 3 -1.96 18.89 8.56
CA ILE A 3 -2.77 18.56 7.39
C ILE A 3 -3.68 17.40 7.76
N GLU A 4 -4.98 17.59 7.57
CA GLU A 4 -5.97 16.56 7.81
C GLU A 4 -6.14 15.71 6.54
N ILE A 5 -6.04 14.39 6.67
CA ILE A 5 -6.25 13.44 5.59
C ILE A 5 -7.52 12.66 5.91
N HIS A 6 -8.54 12.80 5.08
CA HIS A 6 -9.75 12.01 5.20
C HIS A 6 -9.52 10.64 4.56
N ALA A 7 -9.68 9.58 5.33
CA ALA A 7 -9.46 8.21 4.90
C ALA A 7 -10.46 7.25 5.53
N HIS A 8 -10.66 6.11 4.87
CA HIS A 8 -11.43 4.97 5.36
C HIS A 8 -10.49 3.81 5.71
N ASP A 9 -10.66 3.26 6.90
CA ASP A 9 -9.81 2.17 7.38
C ASP A 9 -10.04 0.89 6.58
N VAL A 10 -8.95 0.26 6.16
CA VAL A 10 -8.92 -0.96 5.34
C VAL A 10 -8.54 -2.18 6.19
N ALA A 11 -7.54 -2.03 7.04
CA ALA A 11 -7.05 -3.09 7.91
C ALA A 11 -6.51 -2.51 9.22
N LEU A 12 -6.83 -3.16 10.34
CA LEU A 12 -6.31 -2.85 11.66
C LEU A 12 -5.37 -3.97 12.12
N PHE A 13 -4.19 -3.59 12.60
CA PHE A 13 -3.16 -4.53 13.05
C PHE A 13 -3.11 -4.60 14.58
N ALA A 14 -2.52 -5.67 15.11
CA ALA A 14 -2.46 -5.93 16.57
C ALA A 14 -1.70 -4.86 17.36
N ASN A 15 -0.74 -4.16 16.74
CA ASN A 15 -0.06 -3.02 17.34
C ASN A 15 -0.90 -1.71 17.29
N GLY A 16 -2.14 -1.82 16.79
CA GLY A 16 -3.12 -0.75 16.61
C GLY A 16 -2.81 0.22 15.46
N SER A 17 -1.76 -0.02 14.67
CA SER A 17 -1.60 0.65 13.38
C SER A 17 -2.69 0.21 12.41
N LYS A 18 -3.03 1.06 11.46
CA LYS A 18 -4.05 0.78 10.45
C LYS A 18 -3.63 1.25 9.06
N VAL A 19 -3.94 0.44 8.07
CA VAL A 19 -3.89 0.84 6.66
C VAL A 19 -5.25 1.43 6.32
N ALA A 20 -5.25 2.57 5.63
CA ALA A 20 -6.47 3.26 5.23
C ALA A 20 -6.36 3.77 3.78
N THR A 21 -7.50 3.98 3.14
CA THR A 21 -7.60 4.53 1.78
C THR A 21 -8.15 5.95 1.85
N VAL A 22 -7.50 6.88 1.17
CA VAL A 22 -7.89 8.29 1.10
C VAL A 22 -9.26 8.43 0.43
N THR A 23 -10.15 9.22 1.04
CA THR A 23 -11.52 9.47 0.56
C THR A 23 -11.75 10.88 0.03
N LYS A 24 -10.83 11.82 0.30
CA LYS A 24 -10.86 13.18 -0.27
C LYS A 24 -9.47 13.59 -0.77
N PRO A 25 -9.38 14.21 -1.95
CA PRO A 25 -8.11 14.71 -2.46
C PRO A 25 -7.62 15.91 -1.64
N GLY A 26 -6.32 16.16 -1.68
CA GLY A 26 -5.71 17.28 -0.99
C GLY A 26 -4.25 17.49 -1.38
N VAL A 27 -3.59 18.41 -0.68
CA VAL A 27 -2.19 18.77 -0.93
C VAL A 27 -1.44 18.79 0.38
N MET A 28 -0.20 18.28 0.37
CA MET A 28 0.72 18.36 1.50
C MET A 28 2.09 18.88 1.13
N LYS A 29 2.75 19.52 2.10
CA LYS A 29 4.15 19.92 1.95
C LYS A 29 5.06 18.73 2.23
N ALA A 30 5.78 18.27 1.21
CA ALA A 30 6.80 17.25 1.34
C ALA A 30 8.19 17.89 1.42
N PRO A 31 9.09 17.39 2.28
CA PRO A 31 10.47 17.86 2.31
C PRO A 31 11.18 17.52 0.99
N SER A 32 11.94 18.47 0.46
CA SER A 32 12.80 18.27 -0.72
C SER A 32 14.13 19.01 -0.56
N LYS A 33 15.11 18.67 -1.40
CA LYS A 33 16.45 19.30 -1.38
C LYS A 33 16.42 20.82 -1.64
N THR A 34 15.43 21.30 -2.38
CA THR A 34 15.29 22.73 -2.74
C THR A 34 14.28 23.48 -1.86
N GLY A 35 13.79 22.83 -0.80
CA GLY A 35 12.74 23.36 0.09
C GLY A 35 11.44 22.56 0.00
N PRO A 36 10.45 22.85 0.86
CA PRO A 36 9.19 22.10 0.87
C PRO A 36 8.44 22.26 -0.46
N VAL A 37 8.01 21.15 -1.05
CA VAL A 37 7.23 21.13 -2.30
C VAL A 37 5.80 20.68 -2.03
N ASP A 38 4.86 21.21 -2.82
CA ASP A 38 3.48 20.73 -2.78
C ASP A 38 3.39 19.35 -3.44
N ARG A 39 2.83 18.41 -2.69
CA ARG A 39 2.54 17.05 -3.12
C ARG A 39 1.05 16.80 -3.00
N ALA A 40 0.39 16.63 -4.13
CA ALA A 40 -1.01 16.24 -4.17
C ALA A 40 -1.18 14.78 -3.75
N PHE A 41 -2.33 14.49 -3.16
CA PHE A 41 -2.81 13.14 -2.90
C PHE A 41 -4.27 13.03 -3.34
N ASN A 42 -4.65 11.85 -3.80
CA ASN A 42 -5.93 11.61 -4.45
C ASN A 42 -6.76 10.56 -3.71
N VAL A 43 -8.05 10.52 -4.03
CA VAL A 43 -8.92 9.42 -3.61
C VAL A 43 -8.36 8.10 -4.13
N GLY A 44 -8.33 7.08 -3.27
CA GLY A 44 -7.75 5.78 -3.61
C GLY A 44 -6.28 5.62 -3.23
N ASP A 45 -5.56 6.70 -2.94
CA ASP A 45 -4.21 6.60 -2.39
C ASP A 45 -4.26 5.91 -1.01
N VAL A 46 -3.23 5.15 -0.69
CA VAL A 46 -3.17 4.38 0.56
C VAL A 46 -2.24 5.02 1.58
N VAL A 47 -2.59 4.91 2.85
CA VAL A 47 -1.82 5.47 3.97
C VAL A 47 -1.66 4.44 5.08
N LEU A 48 -0.60 4.58 5.87
CA LEU A 48 -0.43 3.87 7.13
C LEU A 48 -0.48 4.87 8.28
N VAL A 49 -1.31 4.58 9.27
CA VAL A 49 -1.55 5.43 10.43
C VAL A 49 -1.25 4.63 11.71
N ASP A 50 -0.62 5.26 12.70
CA ASP A 50 -0.39 4.65 14.01
C ASP A 50 -1.60 4.80 14.96
N VAL A 51 -1.47 4.25 16.17
CA VAL A 51 -2.49 4.33 17.23
C VAL A 51 -2.81 5.75 17.69
N ARG A 52 -1.91 6.70 17.45
CA ARG A 52 -2.04 8.11 17.84
C ARG A 52 -2.70 8.94 16.72
N GLY A 53 -3.00 8.33 15.58
CA GLY A 53 -3.49 9.04 14.40
C GLY A 53 -2.38 9.70 13.58
N LEU A 54 -1.10 9.36 13.82
CA LEU A 54 0.03 9.90 13.06
C LEU A 54 0.24 9.08 11.78
N VAL A 55 0.45 9.79 10.68
CA VAL A 55 0.74 9.19 9.38
C VAL A 55 2.20 8.71 9.36
N LEU A 56 2.38 7.40 9.29
CA LEU A 56 3.68 6.74 9.17
C LEU A 56 4.13 6.56 7.72
N VAL A 57 3.17 6.42 6.81
CA VAL A 57 3.39 6.39 5.35
C VAL A 57 2.44 7.40 4.74
N THR A 58 3.01 8.46 4.12
CA THR A 58 2.24 9.48 3.40
C THR A 58 1.43 8.86 2.27
N PRO A 59 0.32 9.47 1.82
CA PRO A 59 -0.50 8.96 0.71
C PRO A 59 0.34 8.47 -0.45
N LEU A 60 0.21 7.18 -0.71
CA LEU A 60 0.94 6.45 -1.72
C LEU A 60 -0.02 6.08 -2.83
N SER A 61 0.24 6.60 -4.02
CA SER A 61 -0.53 6.25 -5.22
C SER A 61 -0.13 4.88 -5.74
N PHE A 62 -1.00 4.26 -6.54
CA PHE A 62 -0.72 2.97 -7.17
C PHE A 62 0.55 3.01 -8.04
N ALA A 63 0.75 4.10 -8.78
CA ALA A 63 1.96 4.32 -9.57
C ALA A 63 3.21 4.38 -8.67
N GLY A 64 3.16 5.15 -7.58
CA GLY A 64 4.28 5.22 -6.62
C GLY A 64 4.58 3.88 -5.96
N ALA A 65 3.55 3.11 -5.61
CA ALA A 65 3.69 1.76 -5.08
C ALA A 65 4.33 0.80 -6.09
N THR A 66 3.96 0.90 -7.38
CA THR A 66 4.52 0.09 -8.45
C THR A 66 6.02 0.35 -8.64
N GLU A 67 6.46 1.60 -8.54
CA GLU A 67 7.88 1.95 -8.60
C GLU A 67 8.67 1.39 -7.41
N ILE A 68 8.10 1.42 -6.19
CA ILE A 68 8.72 0.79 -5.02
C ILE A 68 8.82 -0.73 -5.22
N ALA A 69 7.73 -1.36 -5.66
CA ALA A 69 7.69 -2.80 -5.93
C ALA A 69 8.72 -3.20 -6.99
N ARG A 70 8.83 -2.44 -8.09
CA ARG A 70 9.85 -2.65 -9.11
C ARG A 70 11.25 -2.57 -8.52
N ALA A 71 11.56 -1.51 -7.78
CA ALA A 71 12.88 -1.35 -7.17
C ALA A 71 13.22 -2.49 -6.19
N VAL A 72 12.24 -3.05 -5.48
CA VAL A 72 12.43 -4.25 -4.65
C VAL A 72 12.68 -5.50 -5.50
N ILE A 73 11.90 -5.73 -6.56
CA ILE A 73 12.06 -6.87 -7.48
C ILE A 73 13.42 -6.84 -8.18
N GLU A 74 13.88 -5.65 -8.57
CA GLU A 74 15.18 -5.42 -9.21
C GLU A 74 16.34 -5.39 -8.19
N ASN A 75 16.07 -5.67 -6.91
CA ASN A 75 17.05 -5.71 -5.83
C ASN A 75 17.85 -4.41 -5.66
N HIS A 76 17.20 -3.26 -5.80
CA HIS A 76 17.83 -1.97 -5.56
C HIS A 76 18.24 -1.86 -4.09
N PRO A 77 19.55 -1.71 -3.77
CA PRO A 77 20.07 -1.87 -2.41
C PRO A 77 19.49 -0.87 -1.43
N GLY A 78 19.21 0.35 -1.89
CA GLY A 78 18.59 1.40 -1.08
C GLY A 78 17.11 1.19 -0.78
N THR A 79 16.43 0.30 -1.49
CA THR A 79 14.99 0.05 -1.32
C THR A 79 14.74 -1.21 -0.49
N VAL A 80 15.53 -2.26 -0.71
CA VAL A 80 15.35 -3.56 -0.02
C VAL A 80 15.82 -3.53 1.45
N THR A 81 16.69 -2.58 1.82
CA THR A 81 17.18 -2.42 3.19
C THR A 81 16.55 -1.24 3.93
N ASP A 82 15.91 -0.33 3.22
CA ASP A 82 15.27 0.84 3.83
C ASP A 82 13.92 0.46 4.45
N SER A 83 13.86 0.57 5.78
CA SER A 83 12.66 0.24 6.55
C SER A 83 11.45 1.08 6.15
N HIS A 84 11.66 2.32 5.69
CA HIS A 84 10.56 3.17 5.23
C HIS A 84 9.98 2.65 3.91
N SER A 85 10.84 2.29 2.94
CA SER A 85 10.46 1.69 1.66
C SER A 85 9.72 0.36 1.84
N LEU A 86 10.21 -0.52 2.71
CA LEU A 86 9.53 -1.79 3.02
C LEU A 86 8.16 -1.57 3.66
N ARG A 87 8.05 -0.59 4.57
CA ARG A 87 6.76 -0.24 5.19
C ARG A 87 5.79 0.35 4.17
N ALA A 88 6.27 1.18 3.25
CA ALA A 88 5.47 1.72 2.16
C ALA A 88 4.97 0.60 1.22
N LEU A 89 5.84 -0.37 0.90
CA LEU A 89 5.45 -1.54 0.12
C LEU A 89 4.39 -2.38 0.85
N ALA A 90 4.57 -2.69 2.13
CA ALA A 90 3.59 -3.44 2.91
C ALA A 90 2.23 -2.72 2.97
N THR A 91 2.25 -1.39 3.12
CA THR A 91 1.05 -0.53 3.09
C THR A 91 0.36 -0.64 1.73
N ALA A 92 1.12 -0.59 0.63
CA ALA A 92 0.60 -0.74 -0.72
C ALA A 92 -0.06 -2.11 -0.94
N VAL A 93 0.62 -3.19 -0.55
CA VAL A 93 0.09 -4.55 -0.71
C VAL A 93 -1.25 -4.70 -0.01
N VAL A 94 -1.34 -4.29 1.25
CA VAL A 94 -2.59 -4.41 2.03
C VAL A 94 -3.66 -3.46 1.50
N GLY A 95 -3.31 -2.20 1.24
CA GLY A 95 -4.27 -1.18 0.85
C GLY A 95 -4.88 -1.44 -0.52
N PHE A 96 -4.07 -1.74 -1.53
CA PHE A 96 -4.57 -2.00 -2.89
C PHE A 96 -5.22 -3.37 -3.04
N ALA A 97 -4.76 -4.40 -2.31
CA ALA A 97 -5.44 -5.71 -2.33
C ALA A 97 -6.89 -5.61 -1.82
N ALA A 98 -7.16 -4.73 -0.85
CA ALA A 98 -8.53 -4.53 -0.37
C ALA A 98 -9.41 -3.66 -1.30
N GLN A 99 -8.79 -2.88 -2.19
CA GLN A 99 -9.52 -2.12 -3.22
C GLN A 99 -9.90 -3.00 -4.41
N VAL A 100 -9.07 -4.01 -4.70
CA VAL A 100 -9.35 -5.02 -5.73
C VAL A 100 -10.18 -6.12 -5.09
N VAL A 101 -11.51 -6.05 -5.19
CA VAL A 101 -12.37 -7.22 -4.96
C VAL A 101 -12.03 -8.25 -6.04
N ALA A 102 -11.07 -9.13 -5.77
CA ALA A 102 -10.85 -10.31 -6.58
C ALA A 102 -11.97 -11.31 -6.27
N PRO A 103 -12.69 -11.85 -7.26
CA PRO A 103 -13.58 -12.99 -7.01
C PRO A 103 -12.75 -14.13 -6.43
N GLU A 104 -13.28 -14.81 -5.40
CA GLU A 104 -12.60 -15.95 -4.78
C GLU A 104 -12.18 -16.95 -5.88
N PRO A 105 -10.93 -17.44 -5.87
CA PRO A 105 -10.51 -18.46 -6.82
C PRO A 105 -11.36 -19.71 -6.57
N VAL A 106 -12.24 -20.03 -7.51
CA VAL A 106 -12.94 -21.30 -7.52
C VAL A 106 -11.87 -22.37 -7.71
N SER A 107 -11.56 -23.12 -6.65
CA SER A 107 -10.74 -24.32 -6.76
C SER A 107 -11.41 -25.26 -7.77
N ALA A 108 -10.84 -25.35 -8.97
CA ALA A 108 -11.15 -26.43 -9.87
C ALA A 108 -10.68 -27.72 -9.18
N ALA A 109 -11.63 -28.54 -8.74
CA ALA A 109 -11.32 -29.89 -8.29
C ALA A 109 -10.62 -30.60 -9.46
N ALA A 110 -9.37 -31.02 -9.26
CA ALA A 110 -8.68 -31.84 -10.22
C ALA A 110 -9.48 -33.15 -10.37
N GLU A 111 -9.97 -33.42 -11.59
CA GLU A 111 -10.51 -34.73 -11.93
C GLU A 111 -9.42 -35.79 -11.74
N PRO A 112 -9.70 -36.94 -11.10
CA PRO A 112 -8.73 -38.00 -10.96
C PRO A 112 -8.35 -38.53 -12.35
N ALA A 113 -7.06 -38.57 -12.65
CA ALA A 113 -6.56 -39.18 -13.87
C ALA A 113 -6.95 -40.66 -13.92
N GLU A 114 -7.66 -41.05 -14.98
CA GLU A 114 -8.02 -42.43 -15.27
C GLU A 114 -6.74 -43.26 -15.42
N SER A 115 -6.65 -44.34 -14.65
CA SER A 115 -5.50 -45.26 -14.66
C SER A 115 -5.52 -46.08 -15.95
N PRO A 116 -4.40 -46.21 -16.70
CA PRO A 116 -4.40 -46.99 -17.92
C PRO A 116 -4.51 -48.47 -17.58
N ALA A 117 -5.57 -49.12 -18.06
CA ALA A 117 -5.74 -50.57 -18.00
C ALA A 117 -4.71 -51.27 -18.92
N ALA A 118 -4.32 -52.47 -18.46
CA ALA A 118 -3.23 -53.33 -18.91
C ALA A 118 -3.22 -53.73 -20.39
#